data_AF-W1YIV9-F1
#
_entry.id   AF-W1YIV9-F1
#
_cell.length_a   1.000
_cell.length_b   1.000
_cell.length_c   1.000
_cell.angle_alpha   90.00
_cell.angle_beta   90.00
_cell.angle_gamma   90.00
#
_symmetry.space_group_name_H-M   'P 1'
#
loop_
_entity.id
_entity.type
_entity.pdbx_description
1 polymer ?
#
loop_
_entity_poly.entity_id
_entity_poly.type
_entity_poly.pdbx_seq_one_letter_code
_entity_poly.pdbx_strand_id
1 'polypeptide(L)'
;FGSVAGFPGPLCRREPVALLGRVQKDWIAVGYGSGGDVNAPYVTNLLDCLREQGVAVDSELAALYEQWCQANPVDPGTEWGKWPLSFPEMELADDVVAAAAQRARPAVVVLGR
;
A
#
# COMPACT_ATOMS: atom_id res chain seq x y z
N PHE A 1 -11.11 -30.53 8.75
CA PHE A 1 -10.68 -29.85 7.52
C PHE A 1 -10.33 -28.41 7.86
N GLY A 2 -9.05 -28.09 7.99
CA GLY A 2 -8.58 -26.77 8.37
C GLY A 2 -7.09 -26.70 8.12
N SER A 3 -6.70 -26.82 6.84
CA SER A 3 -5.32 -26.67 6.44
C SER A 3 -4.96 -25.20 6.55
N VAL A 4 -4.14 -24.86 7.55
CA VAL A 4 -3.40 -23.60 7.59
C VAL A 4 -2.26 -23.76 6.59
N ALA A 5 -2.56 -23.56 5.31
CA ALA A 5 -1.55 -23.62 4.25
C ALA A 5 -0.80 -22.29 4.25
N GLY A 6 0.47 -22.36 4.67
CA GLY A 6 1.39 -21.22 4.73
C GLY A 6 1.61 -20.53 3.39
N PHE A 7 2.11 -19.30 3.48
CA PHE A 7 2.52 -18.54 2.31
C PHE A 7 4.05 -18.40 2.29
N PRO A 8 4.79 -19.23 1.50
CA PRO A 8 6.17 -18.95 1.17
C PRO A 8 6.43 -19.02 -0.35
N GLY A 9 5.48 -18.57 -1.18
CA GLY A 9 5.56 -18.62 -2.64
C GLY A 9 5.19 -17.29 -3.31
N PRO A 10 5.55 -17.07 -4.59
CA PRO A 10 5.19 -15.87 -5.34
C PRO A 10 3.66 -15.66 -5.37
N LEU A 11 3.23 -14.39 -5.41
CA LEU A 11 1.81 -14.01 -5.45
C LEU A 11 1.09 -14.76 -6.58
N CYS A 12 0.08 -15.56 -6.23
CA CYS A 12 -0.73 -16.27 -7.20
C CYS A 12 -1.53 -15.25 -8.02
N ARG A 13 -1.27 -15.16 -9.33
CA ARG A 13 -1.92 -14.18 -10.22
C ARG A 13 -3.44 -14.28 -10.33
N ARG A 14 -4.04 -15.38 -9.85
CA ARG A 14 -5.48 -15.65 -9.97
C ARG A 14 -6.29 -15.26 -8.74
N GLU A 15 -5.65 -15.15 -7.58
CA GLU A 15 -6.33 -14.80 -6.34
C GLU A 15 -6.06 -13.34 -6.02
N PRO A 16 -7.09 -12.52 -5.71
CA PRO A 16 -6.89 -11.13 -5.34
C PRO A 16 -6.00 -11.01 -4.10
N VAL A 17 -5.10 -10.03 -4.11
CA VAL A 17 -4.30 -9.60 -2.96
C VAL A 17 -5.02 -8.47 -2.25
N ALA A 18 -5.21 -8.58 -0.93
CA ALA A 18 -5.64 -7.45 -0.10
C ALA A 18 -4.40 -6.64 0.28
N LEU A 19 -4.29 -5.41 -0.24
CA LEU A 19 -3.24 -4.48 0.20
C LEU A 19 -3.78 -3.57 1.29
N LEU A 20 -3.08 -3.56 2.42
CA LEU A 20 -3.32 -2.69 3.55
C LEU A 20 -2.14 -1.74 3.75
N GLY A 21 -2.43 -0.60 4.35
CA GLY A 21 -1.48 0.45 4.65
C GLY A 21 -1.39 1.48 3.53
N ARG A 22 -1.46 2.77 3.87
CA ARG A 22 -1.55 3.87 2.89
C ARG A 22 -0.32 4.00 2.00
N VAL A 23 0.84 3.56 2.49
CA VAL A 23 2.12 3.67 1.78
C VAL A 23 2.14 2.79 0.53
N GLN A 24 1.19 1.86 0.39
CA GLN A 24 0.92 1.20 -0.88
C GLN A 24 0.66 2.19 -2.03
N LYS A 25 0.15 3.39 -1.71
CA LYS A 25 -0.18 4.47 -2.64
C LYS A 25 0.69 5.71 -2.41
N ASP A 26 0.77 6.19 -1.17
CA ASP A 26 1.64 7.31 -0.77
C ASP A 26 3.07 6.81 -0.55
N TRP A 27 3.71 6.41 -1.65
CA TRP A 27 4.99 5.71 -1.64
C TRP A 27 6.13 6.61 -1.14
N ILE A 28 6.89 6.12 -0.15
CA ILE A 28 8.11 6.77 0.33
C ILE A 28 9.27 6.24 -0.52
N ALA A 29 9.62 6.98 -1.57
CA ALA A 29 10.59 6.52 -2.58
C ALA A 29 12.05 6.59 -2.12
N VAL A 30 12.38 7.58 -1.28
CA VAL A 30 13.75 7.90 -0.89
C VAL A 30 13.81 8.31 0.57
N GLY A 31 14.92 8.00 1.22
CA GLY A 31 15.27 8.62 2.49
C GLY A 31 15.62 10.09 2.26
N TYR A 32 15.15 10.95 3.13
CA TYR A 32 15.36 12.38 2.99
C TYR A 32 16.80 12.79 3.36
N GLY A 33 17.44 13.63 2.53
CA GLY A 33 18.85 14.01 2.66
C GLY A 33 19.51 14.26 1.30
N SER A 34 20.84 14.12 1.19
CA SER A 34 21.58 14.41 -0.05
C SER A 34 21.18 13.54 -1.25
N GLY A 35 20.45 12.44 -1.02
CA GLY A 35 19.84 11.59 -2.05
C GLY A 35 18.31 11.70 -2.16
N GLY A 36 17.67 12.52 -1.30
CA GLY A 36 16.22 12.71 -1.25
C GLY A 36 15.68 13.77 -2.23
N ASP A 37 16.58 14.56 -2.83
CA ASP A 37 16.26 15.61 -3.81
C ASP A 37 16.55 15.15 -5.25
N VAL A 38 16.47 13.83 -5.48
CA VAL A 38 16.49 13.27 -6.83
C VAL A 38 15.08 13.37 -7.37
N ASN A 39 14.86 14.27 -8.32
CA ASN A 39 13.65 14.33 -9.13
C ASN A 39 13.57 13.04 -9.99
N ALA A 40 13.07 11.96 -9.39
CA ALA A 40 12.84 10.72 -10.13
C ALA A 40 11.79 11.01 -11.21
N PRO A 41 12.05 10.69 -12.49
CA PRO A 41 11.12 11.00 -13.58
C PRO A 41 9.77 10.29 -13.44
N TYR A 42 9.67 9.32 -12.53
CA TYR A 42 8.44 8.69 -12.07
C TYR A 42 8.67 8.15 -10.65
N VAL A 43 7.78 8.49 -9.72
CA VAL A 43 7.57 7.70 -8.51
C VAL A 43 6.37 6.80 -8.81
N THR A 44 6.59 5.51 -8.91
CA THR A 44 5.50 4.52 -8.95
C THR A 44 5.29 3.96 -7.54
N ASN A 45 4.09 3.48 -7.26
CA ASN A 45 3.70 2.92 -5.98
C ASN A 45 3.33 1.44 -6.13
N LEU A 46 3.31 0.70 -5.02
CA LEU A 46 3.09 -0.74 -5.06
C LEU A 46 1.74 -1.11 -5.69
N LEU A 47 0.67 -0.38 -5.37
CA LEU A 47 -0.67 -0.66 -5.89
C LEU A 47 -0.70 -0.55 -7.43
N ASP A 48 -0.16 0.53 -7.98
CA ASP A 48 -0.13 0.77 -9.42
C ASP A 48 0.77 -0.26 -10.12
N CYS A 49 1.96 -0.57 -9.55
CA CYS A 49 2.83 -1.63 -10.08
C CYS A 49 2.15 -2.99 -10.14
N LEU A 50 1.41 -3.39 -9.10
CA LEU A 50 0.72 -4.68 -9.08
C LEU A 50 -0.35 -4.75 -10.18
N ARG A 51 -1.12 -3.67 -10.37
CA ARG A 51 -2.11 -3.56 -11.45
C ARG A 51 -1.45 -3.62 -12.83
N GLU A 52 -0.36 -2.89 -13.05
CA GLU A 52 0.41 -2.90 -14.30
C GLU A 52 0.96 -4.30 -14.63
N GLN A 53 1.39 -5.06 -13.62
CA GLN A 53 1.89 -6.42 -13.78
C GLN A 53 0.77 -7.48 -13.92
N GLY A 54 -0.49 -7.05 -13.92
CA GLY A 54 -1.66 -7.93 -14.04
C GLY A 54 -1.89 -8.81 -12.81
N VAL A 55 -1.42 -8.38 -11.64
CA VAL A 55 -1.74 -9.05 -10.36
C VAL A 55 -3.12 -8.58 -9.92
N ALA A 56 -4.02 -9.53 -9.65
CA ALA A 56 -5.33 -9.21 -9.11
C ALA A 56 -5.20 -8.63 -7.69
N VAL A 57 -5.85 -7.48 -7.44
CA VAL A 57 -5.96 -6.86 -6.12
C VAL A 57 -7.43 -6.79 -5.72
N ASP A 58 -7.72 -6.80 -4.41
CA ASP A 58 -9.06 -6.48 -3.92
C ASP A 58 -9.40 -5.04 -4.33
N SER A 59 -10.28 -4.90 -5.32
CA SER A 59 -10.64 -3.60 -5.90
C SER A 59 -11.44 -2.72 -4.94
N GLU A 60 -12.24 -3.31 -4.03
CA GLU A 60 -13.02 -2.55 -3.07
C GLU A 60 -12.11 -1.93 -2.01
N LEU A 61 -11.19 -2.73 -1.46
CA LEU A 61 -10.20 -2.25 -0.50
C LEU A 61 -9.24 -1.24 -1.12
N ALA A 62 -8.80 -1.48 -2.37
CA ALA A 62 -7.95 -0.53 -3.08
C ALA A 62 -8.66 0.82 -3.30
N ALA A 63 -9.92 0.80 -3.75
CA ALA A 63 -10.70 2.02 -3.96
C ALA A 63 -10.93 2.79 -2.66
N LEU A 64 -11.16 2.08 -1.55
CA LEU A 64 -11.28 2.70 -0.22
C LEU A 64 -9.99 3.47 0.16
N TYR A 65 -8.83 2.83 0.03
CA TYR A 65 -7.54 3.47 0.30
C TYR A 65 -7.28 4.66 -0.65
N GLU A 66 -7.57 4.52 -1.94
CA GLU A 66 -7.39 5.59 -2.92
C GLU A 66 -8.24 6.82 -2.58
N GLN A 67 -9.52 6.62 -2.26
CA GLN A 67 -10.43 7.69 -1.84
C GLN A 67 -9.97 8.34 -0.53
N TRP A 68 -9.54 7.54 0.44
CA TRP A 68 -9.08 8.05 1.72
C TRP A 68 -7.77 8.83 1.58
N CYS A 69 -6.78 8.35 0.83
CA CYS A 69 -5.53 9.07 0.57
C CYS A 69 -5.79 10.40 -0.15
N GLN A 70 -6.72 10.42 -1.12
CA GLN A 70 -7.12 11.65 -1.80
C GLN A 70 -7.76 12.67 -0.83
N ALA A 71 -8.58 12.19 0.11
CA ALA A 71 -9.20 13.03 1.14
C ALA A 71 -8.23 13.43 2.27
N ASN A 72 -7.12 12.70 2.45
CA ASN A 72 -6.13 12.89 3.51
C ASN A 72 -4.71 13.01 2.90
N PRO A 73 -4.44 14.08 2.12
CA PRO A 73 -3.17 14.23 1.43
C PRO A 73 -2.00 14.32 2.43
N VAL A 74 -0.88 13.69 2.07
CA VAL A 74 0.37 13.83 2.83
C VAL A 74 1.03 15.16 2.50
N ASP A 75 1.54 15.84 3.52
CA ASP A 75 2.55 16.87 3.32
C ASP A 75 3.91 16.17 3.25
N PRO A 76 4.57 16.12 2.09
CA PRO A 76 5.87 15.48 1.98
C PRO A 76 6.94 16.21 2.78
N GLY A 77 6.69 17.42 3.30
CA GLY A 77 7.66 18.25 3.99
C GLY A 77 8.51 19.04 2.98
N THR A 78 8.65 20.34 3.21
CA THR A 78 9.47 21.23 2.36
C THR A 78 10.76 21.69 3.05
N GLU A 79 10.87 21.46 4.36
CA GLU A 79 12.02 21.88 5.16
C GLU A 79 13.10 20.80 5.21
N TRP A 80 14.33 21.18 4.87
CA TRP A 80 15.48 20.29 4.94
C TRP A 80 15.68 19.73 6.35
N GLY A 81 15.70 18.41 6.45
CA GLY A 81 15.90 17.65 7.68
C GLY A 81 14.64 17.44 8.52
N LYS A 82 13.46 17.87 8.05
CA LYS A 82 12.19 17.77 8.80
C LYS A 82 11.07 17.02 8.08
N TRP A 83 11.42 16.26 7.06
CA TRP A 83 10.44 15.46 6.34
C TRP A 83 9.85 14.35 7.23
N PRO A 84 8.57 14.00 7.03
CA PRO A 84 7.91 12.97 7.81
C PRO A 84 8.53 11.59 7.58
N LEU A 85 8.92 10.92 8.66
CA LEU A 85 9.43 9.53 8.67
C LEU A 85 8.30 8.49 8.63
N SER A 86 7.06 8.92 8.51
CA SER A 86 5.87 8.08 8.41
C SER A 86 4.67 8.95 8.11
N PHE A 87 3.67 8.37 7.45
CA PHE A 87 2.40 9.03 7.21
C PHE A 87 1.30 8.49 8.16
N PRO A 88 0.37 9.35 8.62
CA PRO A 88 -0.79 8.88 9.40
C PRO A 88 -1.58 7.85 8.62
N GLU A 89 -1.92 6.72 9.23
CA GLU A 89 -2.61 5.59 8.60
C GLU A 89 -4.14 5.75 8.64
N MET A 90 -4.84 5.12 7.69
CA MET A 90 -6.30 4.99 7.76
C MET A 90 -6.69 4.00 8.88
N GLU A 91 -7.51 4.45 9.82
CA GLU A 91 -8.18 3.52 10.74
C GLU A 91 -9.16 2.63 9.98
N LEU A 92 -8.99 1.32 10.09
CA LEU A 92 -9.84 0.33 9.45
C LEU A 92 -10.79 -0.28 10.48
N ALA A 93 -12.07 -0.33 10.13
CA ALA A 93 -13.05 -1.08 10.88
C ALA A 93 -12.91 -2.59 10.63
N ASP A 94 -13.21 -3.40 11.66
CA ASP A 94 -13.06 -4.86 11.62
C ASP A 94 -13.87 -5.52 10.49
N ASP A 95 -15.03 -4.95 10.15
CA ASP A 95 -15.90 -5.42 9.08
C ASP A 95 -15.28 -5.23 7.69
N VAL A 96 -14.57 -4.13 7.46
CA VAL A 96 -13.81 -3.89 6.23
C VAL A 96 -12.72 -4.95 6.06
N VAL A 97 -11.99 -5.25 7.14
CA VAL A 97 -10.93 -6.27 7.12
C VAL A 97 -11.53 -7.66 6.91
N ALA A 98 -12.63 -7.98 7.58
CA ALA A 98 -13.33 -9.26 7.43
C ALA A 98 -13.90 -9.45 6.02
N ALA A 99 -14.42 -8.38 5.40
CA ALA A 99 -14.90 -8.41 4.02
C ALA A 99 -13.75 -8.63 3.03
N ALA A 100 -12.61 -7.96 3.22
CA ALA A 100 -11.43 -8.15 2.39
C ALA A 100 -10.89 -9.59 2.48
N ALA A 101 -10.90 -10.19 3.68
CA ALA A 101 -10.49 -11.58 3.88
C ALA A 101 -11.39 -12.61 3.16
N GLN A 102 -12.63 -12.24 2.79
CA GLN A 102 -13.50 -13.10 1.98
C GLN A 102 -13.22 -12.98 0.48
N ARG A 103 -12.70 -11.84 0.03
CA ARG A 103 -12.43 -11.55 -1.40
C ARG A 103 -10.98 -11.85 -1.80
N ALA A 104 -10.05 -11.79 -0.86
CA ALA A 104 -8.62 -11.95 -1.08
C ALA A 104 -8.05 -13.11 -0.28
N ARG A 105 -6.97 -13.72 -0.80
CA ARG A 105 -6.26 -14.82 -0.13
C ARG A 105 -5.01 -14.33 0.60
N PRO A 106 -4.00 -13.77 -0.10
CA PRO A 106 -2.91 -13.12 0.59
C PRO A 106 -3.32 -11.70 1.01
N ALA A 107 -2.96 -11.33 2.23
CA ALA A 107 -2.92 -9.95 2.66
C ALA A 107 -1.46 -9.47 2.67
N VAL A 108 -1.22 -8.25 2.15
CA VAL A 108 0.07 -7.56 2.20
C VAL A 108 -0.13 -6.27 2.96
N VAL A 109 0.60 -6.11 4.07
CA VAL A 109 0.58 -4.89 4.88
C VAL A 109 1.84 -4.09 4.58
N VAL A 110 1.67 -2.85 4.12
CA VAL A 110 2.77 -1.95 3.76
C VAL A 110 2.99 -0.95 4.88
N LEU A 111 4.17 -1.01 5.51
CA LEU A 111 4.59 -0.05 6.54
C LEU A 111 5.74 0.79 5.98
N GLY A 112 5.49 2.09 5.76
CA GLY A 112 6.53 3.02 5.31
C GLY A 112 7.24 3.72 6.46
N ARG A 113 8.55 3.89 6.32
CA ARG A 113 9.43 4.66 7.20
C ARG A 113 10.45 5.44 6.38
#